data_AF-A0A9J6QNX3-F1
#
_entry.id   AF-A0A9J6QNX3-F1
#
_cell.length_a   1.000
_cell.length_b   1.000
_cell.length_c   1.000
_cell.angle_alpha   90.00
_cell.angle_beta   90.00
_cell.angle_gamma   90.00
#
_symmetry.space_group_name_H-M   'P 1'
#
loop_
_entity.id
_entity.type
_entity.pdbx_description
1 polymer ?
#
loop_
_entity_poly.entity_id
_entity_poly.type
_entity_poly.pdbx_seq_one_letter_code
_entity_poly.pdbx_strand_id
1 'polypeptide(L)'
;MIYFLQGLTMGLAYVAPIGLQNLFVINTALTQTRSRTYITAFIVIFFDITLALACFFGVGAIMQHSRLLSLIVLLIGSIIVIYIGISLLRSKDSMEKGRDVDIPIPKVITAACVVTWFNPQALIDGSMMLGAFKATLPSDQSAAFIIGVACASCCWFLGLSTVITCFSAKITPKVLRVINLICGAVIIFYGVKLGISFVQLFWQIF
;
A
#
# COMPACT_ATOMS: atom_id res chain seq x y z
N MET A 1 22.84 -6.49 -15.75
CA MET A 1 21.81 -7.53 -15.46
C MET A 1 21.76 -7.93 -13.99
N ILE A 2 22.90 -8.20 -13.32
CA ILE A 2 22.91 -8.63 -11.91
C ILE A 2 22.17 -7.64 -10.99
N TYR A 3 22.46 -6.34 -11.09
CA TYR A 3 21.80 -5.32 -10.27
C TYR A 3 20.30 -5.15 -10.56
N PHE A 4 19.86 -5.41 -11.80
CA PHE A 4 18.42 -5.45 -12.13
C PHE A 4 17.72 -6.62 -11.43
N LEU A 5 18.30 -7.83 -11.51
CA LEU A 5 17.76 -9.00 -10.81
C LEU A 5 17.81 -8.84 -9.29
N GLN A 6 18.85 -8.19 -8.77
CA GLN A 6 18.95 -7.84 -7.36
C GLN A 6 17.85 -6.85 -6.95
N GLY A 7 17.61 -5.80 -7.76
CA GLY A 7 16.50 -4.88 -7.54
C GLY A 7 15.14 -5.58 -7.60
N LEU A 8 14.95 -6.48 -8.56
CA LEU A 8 13.73 -7.27 -8.71
C LEU A 8 13.46 -8.15 -7.47
N THR A 9 14.45 -8.89 -7.01
CA THR A 9 14.33 -9.78 -5.85
C THR A 9 14.12 -9.00 -4.56
N MET A 10 14.86 -7.91 -4.34
CA MET A 10 14.68 -7.04 -3.18
C MET A 10 13.33 -6.31 -3.21
N GLY A 11 12.87 -5.85 -4.39
CA GLY A 11 11.56 -5.25 -4.56
C GLY A 11 10.43 -6.24 -4.24
N LEU A 12 10.54 -7.50 -4.67
CA LEU A 12 9.57 -8.53 -4.30
C LEU A 12 9.57 -8.77 -2.78
N ALA A 13 10.75 -8.83 -2.15
CA ALA A 13 10.86 -8.97 -0.69
C ALA A 13 10.27 -7.77 0.08
N TYR A 14 10.33 -6.57 -0.50
CA TYR A 14 9.73 -5.35 0.06
C TYR A 14 8.21 -5.35 -0.01
N VAL A 15 7.65 -5.70 -1.18
CA VAL A 15 6.22 -5.53 -1.48
C VAL A 15 5.38 -6.75 -1.10
N ALA A 16 5.96 -7.96 -1.10
CA ALA A 16 5.24 -9.20 -0.82
C ALA A 16 4.69 -9.37 0.61
N PRO A 17 5.35 -8.89 1.68
CA PRO A 17 4.83 -9.02 3.04
C PRO A 17 3.39 -8.49 3.17
N ILE A 18 2.55 -9.22 3.91
CA ILE A 18 1.13 -8.86 4.03
C ILE A 18 1.02 -7.57 4.86
N GLY A 19 0.55 -6.51 4.21
CA GLY A 19 0.33 -5.20 4.82
C GLY A 19 -0.98 -4.56 4.34
N LEU A 20 -1.22 -3.33 4.78
CA LEU A 20 -2.44 -2.59 4.45
C LEU A 20 -2.67 -2.41 2.94
N GLN A 21 -1.59 -2.22 2.16
CA GLN A 21 -1.65 -2.05 0.71
C GLN A 21 -2.07 -3.35 0.02
N ASN A 22 -1.53 -4.49 0.45
CA ASN A 22 -1.91 -5.82 -0.04
C ASN A 22 -3.37 -6.15 0.31
N LEU A 23 -3.82 -5.88 1.54
CA LEU A 23 -5.23 -6.08 1.95
C LEU A 23 -6.19 -5.20 1.13
N PHE A 24 -5.79 -3.96 0.83
CA PHE A 24 -6.59 -3.06 0.01
C PHE A 24 -6.77 -3.58 -1.43
N VAL A 25 -5.71 -4.09 -2.06
CA VAL A 25 -5.77 -4.69 -3.41
C VAL A 25 -6.59 -5.98 -3.42
N ILE A 26 -6.38 -6.87 -2.44
CA ILE A 26 -7.14 -8.12 -2.32
C ILE A 26 -8.64 -7.84 -2.16
N ASN A 27 -9.00 -6.92 -1.26
CA ASN A 27 -10.39 -6.56 -1.03
C ASN A 27 -11.04 -5.98 -2.30
N THR A 28 -10.31 -5.13 -3.03
CA THR A 28 -10.77 -4.61 -4.33
C THR A 28 -11.00 -5.75 -5.32
N ALA A 29 -10.04 -6.68 -5.46
CA ALA A 29 -10.13 -7.80 -6.39
C ALA A 29 -11.30 -8.76 -6.10
N LEU A 30 -11.74 -8.84 -4.85
CA LEU A 30 -12.85 -9.67 -4.42
C LEU A 30 -14.22 -8.98 -4.52
N THR A 31 -14.26 -7.65 -4.49
CA THR A 31 -15.51 -6.87 -4.42
C THR A 31 -15.86 -6.15 -5.71
N GLN A 32 -14.87 -5.86 -6.56
CA GLN A 32 -15.03 -5.02 -7.74
C GLN A 32 -14.90 -5.83 -9.05
N THR A 33 -15.30 -5.21 -10.17
CA THR A 33 -15.14 -5.84 -11.48
C THR A 33 -13.66 -6.02 -11.86
N ARG A 34 -13.36 -6.93 -12.80
CA ARG A 34 -11.99 -7.16 -13.27
C ARG A 34 -11.31 -5.88 -13.76
N SER A 35 -12.05 -5.05 -14.50
CA SER A 35 -11.56 -3.76 -14.99
C SER A 35 -11.14 -2.83 -13.84
N ARG A 36 -12.02 -2.65 -12.84
CA ARG A 36 -11.76 -1.83 -11.64
C ARG A 36 -10.59 -2.35 -10.80
N THR A 37 -10.44 -3.67 -10.73
CA THR A 37 -9.33 -4.31 -10.02
C THR A 37 -8.00 -3.93 -10.66
N TYR A 38 -7.88 -4.05 -11.99
CA TYR A 38 -6.64 -3.64 -12.67
C TYR A 38 -6.40 -2.14 -12.61
N ILE A 39 -7.44 -1.29 -12.72
CA ILE A 39 -7.29 0.16 -12.50
C ILE A 39 -6.71 0.43 -11.11
N THR A 40 -7.23 -0.23 -10.07
CA THR A 40 -6.74 -0.09 -8.71
C THR A 40 -5.31 -0.60 -8.57
N ALA A 41 -4.97 -1.73 -9.19
CA ALA A 41 -3.61 -2.25 -9.23
C ALA A 41 -2.64 -1.23 -9.85
N PHE A 42 -3.00 -0.61 -10.98
CA PHE A 42 -2.17 0.43 -11.60
C PHE A 42 -2.01 1.67 -10.72
N ILE A 43 -3.06 2.11 -10.03
CA ILE A 43 -2.98 3.23 -9.08
C ILE A 43 -2.03 2.87 -7.93
N VAL A 44 -2.14 1.65 -7.38
CA VAL A 44 -1.27 1.18 -6.29
C VAL A 44 0.17 1.07 -6.77
N ILE A 45 0.42 0.46 -7.94
CA ILE A 45 1.75 0.38 -8.58
C ILE A 45 2.36 1.77 -8.75
N PHE A 46 1.57 2.75 -9.20
CA PHE A 46 2.05 4.12 -9.34
C PHE A 46 2.51 4.70 -8.00
N PHE A 47 1.70 4.58 -6.94
CA PHE A 47 2.08 5.07 -5.62
C PHE A 47 3.26 4.30 -5.03
N ASP A 48 3.34 3.00 -5.28
CA ASP A 48 4.41 2.13 -4.79
C ASP A 48 5.76 2.44 -5.47
N ILE A 49 5.77 2.60 -6.80
CA ILE A 49 6.97 2.99 -7.55
C ILE A 49 7.43 4.39 -7.14
N THR A 50 6.51 5.35 -7.00
CA THR A 50 6.87 6.71 -6.58
C THR A 50 7.43 6.74 -5.16
N LEU A 51 6.87 5.95 -4.24
CA LEU A 51 7.40 5.77 -2.90
C LEU A 51 8.78 5.08 -2.91
N ALA A 52 8.95 4.03 -3.71
CA ALA A 52 10.21 3.31 -3.83
C ALA A 52 11.32 4.21 -4.38
N LEU A 53 11.02 5.03 -5.39
CA LEU A 53 11.93 6.06 -5.90
C LEU A 53 12.30 7.06 -4.80
N ALA A 54 11.31 7.57 -4.07
CA ALA A 54 11.54 8.51 -2.98
C ALA A 54 12.43 7.91 -1.88
N CYS A 55 12.16 6.67 -1.46
CA CYS A 55 12.96 5.96 -0.48
C CYS A 55 14.39 5.70 -0.96
N PHE A 56 14.54 5.28 -2.22
CA PHE A 56 15.84 5.00 -2.85
C PHE A 56 16.71 6.26 -2.99
N PHE A 57 16.09 7.43 -3.25
CA PHE A 57 16.80 8.71 -3.33
C PHE A 57 16.84 9.50 -2.01
N GLY A 58 16.35 8.92 -0.89
CA GLY A 58 16.63 9.42 0.45
C GLY A 58 15.54 10.27 1.13
N VAL A 59 14.30 10.24 0.65
CA VAL A 59 13.16 10.93 1.33
C VAL A 59 12.98 10.45 2.78
N GLY A 60 13.29 9.20 3.12
CA GLY A 60 13.24 8.77 4.53
C GLY A 60 14.24 9.46 5.43
N ALA A 61 15.39 9.91 4.93
CA ALA A 61 16.33 10.70 5.71
C ALA A 61 15.73 12.08 6.08
N ILE A 62 14.97 12.68 5.16
CA ILE A 62 14.20 13.91 5.39
C ILE A 62 13.10 13.66 6.43
N MET A 63 12.41 12.51 6.34
CA MET A 63 11.35 12.12 7.27
C MET A 63 11.89 11.92 8.70
N GLN A 64 13.11 11.38 8.84
CA GLN A 64 13.80 11.25 10.13
C GLN A 64 14.26 12.60 10.70
N HIS A 65 14.61 13.57 9.86
CA HIS A 65 15.03 14.91 10.32
C HIS A 65 13.85 15.82 10.67
N SER A 66 12.76 15.77 9.89
CA SER A 66 11.57 16.59 10.12
C SER A 66 10.51 15.83 10.91
N ARG A 67 10.60 15.93 12.24
CA ARG A 67 9.61 15.32 13.14
C ARG A 67 8.20 15.90 12.96
N LEU A 68 8.08 17.18 12.58
CA LEU A 68 6.80 17.82 12.24
C LEU A 68 6.15 17.23 10.99
N LEU A 69 6.94 16.92 9.95
CA LEU A 69 6.41 16.28 8.73
C LEU A 69 5.87 14.88 9.06
N SER A 70 6.62 14.10 9.84
CA SER A 70 6.19 12.79 10.34
C SER A 70 4.88 12.87 11.13
N LEU A 71 4.70 13.89 11.99
CA LEU A 71 3.45 14.12 12.72
C LEU A 71 2.26 14.35 11.81
N ILE A 72 2.38 15.26 10.83
CA ILE A 72 1.28 15.59 9.91
C ILE A 72 0.88 14.34 9.11
N VAL A 73 1.87 13.61 8.60
CA VAL A 73 1.65 12.38 7.84
C VAL A 73 0.96 11.31 8.68
N LEU A 74 1.41 11.09 9.92
CA LEU A 74 0.81 10.14 10.86
C LEU A 74 -0.65 10.48 11.18
N LEU A 75 -0.94 11.76 11.47
CA LEU A 75 -2.28 12.20 11.84
C LEU A 75 -3.28 12.03 10.70
N ILE A 76 -2.94 12.55 9.51
CA ILE A 76 -3.81 12.48 8.34
C ILE A 76 -3.97 11.03 7.89
N GLY A 77 -2.86 10.26 7.87
CA GLY A 77 -2.88 8.85 7.54
C GLY A 77 -3.80 8.05 8.45
N SER A 78 -3.67 8.23 9.77
CA SER A 78 -4.52 7.57 10.77
C SER A 78 -6.01 7.80 10.52
N ILE A 79 -6.43 9.06 10.37
CA ILE A 79 -7.85 9.42 10.19
C ILE A 79 -8.42 8.76 8.94
N ILE A 80 -7.72 8.85 7.80
CA ILE A 80 -8.21 8.33 6.53
C ILE A 80 -8.21 6.79 6.51
N VAL A 81 -7.16 6.15 7.04
CA VAL A 81 -7.10 4.68 7.12
C VAL A 81 -8.24 4.12 7.97
N ILE A 82 -8.51 4.74 9.14
CA ILE A 82 -9.64 4.35 9.99
C ILE A 82 -10.97 4.53 9.25
N TYR A 83 -11.15 5.65 8.56
CA TYR A 83 -12.36 5.91 7.77
C TYR A 83 -12.60 4.84 6.69
N ILE A 84 -11.54 4.42 5.98
CA ILE A 84 -11.62 3.37 4.97
C ILE A 84 -11.98 2.03 5.61
N GLY A 85 -11.30 1.66 6.70
CA GLY A 85 -11.61 0.40 7.38
C GLY A 85 -13.03 0.37 7.94
N ILE A 86 -13.56 1.49 8.44
CA ILE A 86 -14.98 1.62 8.83
C ILE A 86 -15.89 1.48 7.60
N SER A 87 -15.53 2.08 6.46
CA SER A 87 -16.29 1.93 5.21
C SER A 87 -16.39 0.47 4.77
N LEU A 88 -15.34 -0.33 4.99
CA LEU A 88 -15.34 -1.76 4.71
C LEU A 88 -16.19 -2.54 5.71
N LEU A 89 -16.12 -2.23 7.01
CA LEU A 89 -16.99 -2.84 8.01
C LEU A 89 -18.48 -2.55 7.77
N ARG A 90 -18.78 -1.38 7.22
CA ARG A 90 -20.15 -0.92 6.93
C ARG A 90 -20.67 -1.34 5.55
N SER A 91 -19.87 -2.03 4.74
CA SER A 91 -20.34 -2.53 3.45
C SER A 91 -21.42 -3.61 3.70
N LYS A 92 -22.69 -3.22 3.58
CA LYS A 92 -23.82 -4.17 3.58
C LYS A 92 -23.83 -4.85 2.21
N ASP A 93 -23.99 -6.17 2.20
CA ASP A 93 -24.02 -7.05 1.03
C ASP A 93 -24.85 -6.44 -0.13
N SER A 94 -24.21 -5.70 -1.03
CA SER A 94 -24.84 -5.20 -2.24
C SER A 94 -24.72 -6.27 -3.33
N MET A 95 -25.40 -7.39 -3.10
CA MET A 95 -25.68 -8.39 -4.13
C MET A 95 -27.14 -8.34 -4.60
N GLU A 96 -27.97 -7.42 -4.05
CA GLU A 96 -29.39 -7.32 -4.40
C GLU A 96 -29.74 -6.21 -5.41
N LYS A 97 -28.77 -5.42 -5.88
CA LYS A 97 -28.94 -4.58 -7.07
C LYS A 97 -27.65 -4.67 -7.87
N GLY A 98 -27.78 -4.67 -9.21
CA GLY A 98 -26.69 -4.91 -10.15
C GLY A 98 -25.38 -4.20 -9.77
N ARG A 99 -24.27 -4.85 -10.15
CA ARG A 99 -22.85 -4.52 -9.94
C ARG A 99 -22.46 -3.05 -10.20
N ASP A 100 -23.04 -2.11 -9.46
CA ASP A 100 -22.88 -0.67 -9.63
C ASP A 100 -22.68 0.00 -8.26
N VAL A 101 -21.90 -0.67 -7.42
CA VAL A 101 -21.28 -0.05 -6.24
C VAL A 101 -19.78 0.11 -6.54
N ASP A 102 -19.51 0.76 -7.66
CA ASP A 102 -18.15 1.15 -8.01
C ASP A 102 -17.71 2.22 -7.00
N ILE A 103 -16.71 1.88 -6.17
CA ILE A 103 -16.07 2.86 -5.31
C ILE A 103 -15.50 3.95 -6.25
N PRO A 104 -15.81 5.24 -6.04
CA PRO A 104 -15.32 6.32 -6.88
C PRO A 104 -13.79 6.26 -7.00
N ILE A 105 -13.26 6.38 -8.23
CA ILE A 105 -11.80 6.38 -8.48
C ILE A 105 -11.06 7.36 -7.56
N PRO A 106 -11.55 8.58 -7.28
CA PRO A 106 -10.88 9.48 -6.35
C PRO A 106 -10.69 8.88 -4.95
N LYS A 107 -11.68 8.12 -4.45
CA LYS A 107 -11.53 7.43 -3.16
C LYS A 107 -10.47 6.34 -3.22
N VAL A 108 -10.38 5.61 -4.34
CA VAL A 108 -9.33 4.59 -4.56
C VAL A 108 -7.95 5.24 -4.62
N ILE A 109 -7.81 6.37 -5.31
CA ILE A 109 -6.56 7.14 -5.38
C ILE A 109 -6.15 7.63 -3.99
N THR A 110 -7.07 8.27 -3.26
CA THR A 110 -6.78 8.76 -1.90
C THR A 110 -6.42 7.61 -0.97
N ALA A 111 -7.14 6.48 -1.06
CA ALA A 111 -6.83 5.30 -0.28
C ALA A 111 -5.42 4.77 -0.60
N ALA A 112 -5.12 4.52 -1.88
CA ALA A 112 -3.82 4.04 -2.34
C ALA A 112 -2.68 4.99 -1.94
N CYS A 113 -2.89 6.30 -2.05
CA CYS A 113 -1.95 7.31 -1.59
C CYS A 113 -1.71 7.19 -0.09
N VAL A 114 -2.77 7.19 0.71
CA VAL A 114 -2.67 7.15 2.17
C VAL A 114 -2.01 5.88 2.66
N VAL A 115 -2.42 4.73 2.14
CA VAL A 115 -1.87 3.44 2.58
C VAL A 115 -0.41 3.25 2.20
N THR A 116 0.07 3.99 1.20
CA THR A 116 1.44 3.90 0.68
C THR A 116 2.30 5.03 1.24
N TRP A 117 1.99 6.28 0.89
CA TRP A 117 2.75 7.47 1.23
C TRP A 117 2.52 7.98 2.65
N PHE A 118 1.33 7.79 3.23
CA PHE A 118 1.06 8.27 4.59
C PHE A 118 1.34 7.21 5.65
N ASN A 119 1.98 6.11 5.25
CA ASN A 119 2.47 5.11 6.14
C ASN A 119 3.96 5.39 6.45
N PRO A 120 4.30 6.07 7.55
CA PRO A 120 5.69 6.34 7.90
C PRO A 120 6.48 5.07 8.15
N GLN A 121 5.83 3.97 8.55
CA GLN A 121 6.51 2.68 8.63
C GLN A 121 7.03 2.26 7.25
N ALA A 122 6.21 2.37 6.20
CA ALA A 122 6.64 2.07 4.84
C ALA A 122 7.76 3.01 4.36
N LEU A 123 7.71 4.29 4.71
CA LEU A 123 8.79 5.23 4.39
C LEU A 123 10.09 4.89 5.12
N ILE A 124 10.03 4.51 6.39
CA ILE A 124 11.19 4.13 7.18
C ILE A 124 11.78 2.81 6.65
N ASP A 125 10.96 1.77 6.55
CA ASP A 125 11.39 0.44 6.10
C ASP A 125 11.92 0.50 4.66
N GLY A 126 11.20 1.20 3.78
CA GLY A 126 11.60 1.43 2.39
C GLY A 126 12.91 2.21 2.29
N SER A 127 13.09 3.26 3.10
CA SER A 127 14.31 4.06 3.04
C SER A 127 15.50 3.39 3.70
N MET A 128 15.29 2.63 4.78
CA MET A 128 16.35 1.81 5.37
C MET A 128 16.81 0.73 4.40
N MET A 129 15.87 0.02 3.75
CA MET A 129 16.22 -1.04 2.83
C MET A 129 16.76 -0.50 1.50
N LEU A 130 15.96 0.28 0.76
CA LEU A 130 16.34 0.78 -0.57
C LEU A 130 17.46 1.83 -0.50
N GLY A 131 17.47 2.68 0.52
CA GLY A 131 18.52 3.67 0.73
C GLY A 131 19.87 3.04 1.09
N ALA A 132 19.90 1.99 1.92
CA ALA A 132 21.13 1.24 2.19
C ALA A 132 21.71 0.62 0.91
N PHE A 133 20.86 0.04 0.05
CA PHE A 133 21.32 -0.44 -1.26
C PHE A 133 21.85 0.71 -2.12
N LYS A 134 21.16 1.85 -2.19
CA LYS A 134 21.64 3.02 -2.94
C LYS A 134 23.04 3.48 -2.49
N ALA A 135 23.37 3.38 -1.21
CA ALA A 135 24.66 3.77 -0.66
C ALA A 135 25.80 2.79 -1.03
N THR A 136 25.47 1.51 -1.25
CA THR A 136 26.45 0.47 -1.61
C THR A 136 26.60 0.26 -3.12
N LEU A 137 25.61 0.69 -3.91
CA LEU A 137 25.59 0.50 -5.36
C LEU A 137 26.55 1.45 -6.09
N PRO A 138 27.27 0.96 -7.12
CA PRO A 138 27.93 1.82 -8.10
C PRO A 138 26.95 2.82 -8.73
N SER A 139 27.41 4.04 -9.00
CA SER A 139 26.56 5.14 -9.49
C SER A 139 25.93 4.83 -10.85
N ASP A 140 26.64 4.12 -11.72
CA ASP A 140 26.19 3.65 -13.04
C ASP A 140 25.11 2.56 -12.97
N GLN A 141 25.00 1.84 -11.84
CA GLN A 141 24.09 0.69 -11.70
C GLN A 141 22.79 1.02 -10.93
N SER A 142 22.70 2.22 -10.35
CA SER A 142 21.53 2.64 -9.56
C SER A 142 20.23 2.61 -10.38
N ALA A 143 20.29 2.96 -11.66
CA ALA A 143 19.14 2.92 -12.57
C ALA A 143 18.66 1.48 -12.83
N ALA A 144 19.59 0.55 -13.09
CA ALA A 144 19.25 -0.85 -13.33
C ALA A 144 18.57 -1.48 -12.10
N PHE A 145 19.06 -1.16 -10.90
CA PHE A 145 18.47 -1.62 -9.65
C PHE A 145 17.05 -1.11 -9.44
N ILE A 146 16.83 0.20 -9.54
CA ILE A 146 15.50 0.79 -9.27
C ILE A 146 14.45 0.40 -10.32
N ILE A 147 14.86 0.20 -11.58
CA ILE A 147 13.99 -0.38 -12.61
C ILE A 147 13.59 -1.81 -12.23
N GLY A 148 14.51 -2.61 -11.68
CA GLY A 148 14.21 -3.93 -11.13
C GLY A 148 13.16 -3.88 -10.02
N VAL A 149 13.31 -2.96 -9.06
CA VAL A 149 12.32 -2.74 -7.98
C VAL A 149 10.96 -2.33 -8.54
N ALA A 150 10.92 -1.44 -9.53
CA ALA A 150 9.67 -1.03 -10.18
C ALA A 150 9.00 -2.21 -10.91
N CYS A 151 9.77 -3.04 -11.62
CA CYS A 151 9.26 -4.26 -12.23
C CYS A 151 8.70 -5.24 -11.20
N ALA A 152 9.33 -5.36 -10.02
CA ALA A 152 8.84 -6.20 -8.94
C ALA A 152 7.44 -5.77 -8.48
N SER A 153 7.22 -4.46 -8.30
CA SER A 153 5.92 -3.89 -7.94
C SER A 153 4.86 -4.21 -8.99
N CYS A 154 5.17 -4.00 -10.28
CA CYS A 154 4.29 -4.36 -11.38
C CYS A 154 3.94 -5.86 -11.38
N CYS A 155 4.96 -6.73 -11.33
CA CYS A 155 4.77 -8.18 -11.34
C CYS A 155 3.93 -8.65 -10.14
N TRP A 156 4.20 -8.11 -8.96
CA TRP A 156 3.49 -8.48 -7.74
C TRP A 156 2.03 -8.05 -7.75
N PHE A 157 1.75 -6.75 -7.93
CA PHE A 157 0.38 -6.25 -7.82
C PHE A 157 -0.51 -6.71 -8.97
N LEU A 158 0.02 -6.84 -10.19
CA LEU A 158 -0.73 -7.46 -11.29
C LEU A 158 -0.95 -8.94 -11.02
N GLY A 159 0.08 -9.69 -10.61
CA GLY A 159 -0.01 -11.11 -10.29
C GLY A 159 -1.02 -11.39 -9.18
N LEU A 160 -0.92 -10.67 -8.06
CA LEU A 160 -1.85 -10.75 -6.93
C LEU A 160 -3.28 -10.44 -7.38
N SER A 161 -3.47 -9.35 -8.12
CA SER A 161 -4.79 -8.97 -8.65
C SER A 161 -5.37 -10.03 -9.56
N THR A 162 -4.59 -10.59 -10.49
CA THR A 162 -5.03 -11.64 -11.40
C THR A 162 -5.38 -12.92 -10.63
N VAL A 163 -4.52 -13.38 -9.72
CA VAL A 163 -4.76 -14.59 -8.93
C VAL A 163 -6.05 -14.45 -8.15
N ILE A 164 -6.22 -13.38 -7.37
CA ILE A 164 -7.42 -13.17 -6.55
C ILE A 164 -8.67 -13.03 -7.44
N THR A 165 -8.59 -12.31 -8.56
CA THR A 165 -9.71 -12.17 -9.51
C THR A 165 -10.10 -13.50 -10.18
N CYS A 166 -9.16 -14.40 -10.41
CA CYS A 166 -9.45 -15.73 -10.96
C CYS A 166 -10.20 -16.62 -9.97
N PHE A 167 -9.93 -16.46 -8.67
CA PHE A 167 -10.60 -17.22 -7.61
C PHE A 167 -11.84 -16.52 -7.03
N SER A 168 -12.05 -15.22 -7.32
CA SER A 168 -13.16 -14.43 -6.75
C SER A 168 -14.54 -14.98 -7.11
N ALA A 169 -14.69 -15.61 -8.29
CA ALA A 169 -15.94 -16.24 -8.71
C ALA A 169 -16.37 -17.42 -7.80
N LYS A 170 -15.45 -18.00 -7.02
CA LYS A 170 -15.74 -19.07 -6.05
C LYS A 170 -16.10 -18.53 -4.67
N ILE A 171 -16.02 -17.21 -4.45
CA ILE A 171 -16.30 -16.59 -3.15
C ILE A 171 -17.80 -16.29 -3.04
N THR A 172 -18.44 -16.86 -2.02
CA THR A 172 -19.85 -16.59 -1.72
C THR A 172 -20.01 -15.26 -1.00
N PRO A 173 -21.19 -14.62 -1.02
CA PRO A 173 -21.43 -13.35 -0.32
C PRO A 173 -21.12 -13.42 1.18
N LYS A 174 -21.42 -14.54 1.84
CA LYS A 174 -21.08 -14.76 3.26
C LYS A 174 -19.57 -14.73 3.49
N VAL A 175 -18.79 -15.37 2.62
CA VAL A 175 -17.33 -15.37 2.70
C VAL A 175 -16.78 -13.98 2.41
N LEU A 176 -17.33 -13.29 1.40
CA LEU A 176 -16.95 -11.91 1.09
C LEU A 176 -17.18 -10.97 2.26
N ARG A 177 -18.30 -11.11 2.97
CA ARG A 177 -18.59 -10.34 4.18
C ARG A 177 -17.59 -10.61 5.30
N VAL A 178 -17.21 -11.87 5.52
CA VAL A 178 -16.17 -12.23 6.50
C VAL A 178 -14.83 -11.60 6.10
N ILE A 179 -14.48 -11.64 4.81
CA ILE A 179 -13.27 -11.00 4.30
C ILE A 179 -13.31 -9.49 4.52
N ASN A 180 -14.41 -8.80 4.17
CA ASN A 180 -14.56 -7.36 4.37
C ASN A 180 -14.47 -6.99 5.86
N LEU A 181 -15.02 -7.83 6.74
CA LEU A 181 -14.93 -7.64 8.19
C LEU A 181 -13.48 -7.76 8.67
N ILE A 182 -12.76 -8.80 8.25
CA ILE A 182 -11.35 -9.03 8.61
C ILE A 182 -10.48 -7.91 8.05
N CYS A 183 -10.58 -7.61 6.74
CA CYS A 183 -9.83 -6.53 6.09
C CYS A 183 -10.13 -5.18 6.75
N GLY A 184 -11.40 -4.86 7.00
CA GLY A 184 -11.82 -3.64 7.69
C GLY A 184 -11.24 -3.54 9.10
N ALA A 185 -11.32 -4.62 9.89
CA ALA A 185 -10.77 -4.67 11.24
C ALA A 185 -9.24 -4.51 11.24
N VAL A 186 -8.52 -5.18 10.34
CA VAL A 186 -7.06 -5.08 10.24
C VAL A 186 -6.64 -3.69 9.77
N ILE A 187 -7.34 -3.11 8.78
CA ILE A 187 -7.07 -1.73 8.32
C ILE A 187 -7.33 -0.72 9.45
N ILE A 188 -8.42 -0.86 10.21
CA ILE A 188 -8.67 -0.02 11.40
C ILE A 188 -7.54 -0.19 12.42
N PHE A 189 -7.12 -1.41 12.70
CA PHE A 189 -6.01 -1.66 13.62
C PHE A 189 -4.73 -0.93 13.19
N TYR A 190 -4.37 -0.98 11.90
CA TYR A 190 -3.24 -0.20 11.38
C TYR A 190 -3.46 1.31 11.52
N GLY A 191 -4.66 1.80 11.22
CA GLY A 191 -5.01 3.21 11.40
C GLY A 191 -4.87 3.67 12.85
N VAL A 192 -5.34 2.87 13.81
CA VAL A 192 -5.16 3.11 15.24
C VAL A 192 -3.68 3.08 15.62
N LYS A 193 -2.90 2.11 15.10
CA LYS A 193 -1.45 2.05 15.34
C LYS A 193 -0.74 3.31 14.83
N LEU A 194 -1.13 3.84 13.68
CA LEU A 194 -0.64 5.13 13.16
C LEU A 194 -1.01 6.27 14.12
N GLY A 195 -2.24 6.29 14.63
CA GLY A 195 -2.68 7.26 15.64
C GLY A 195 -1.90 7.19 16.96
N ILE A 196 -1.58 6.00 17.44
CA ILE A 196 -0.73 5.83 18.64
C ILE A 196 0.68 6.35 18.37
N SER A 197 1.23 6.05 17.19
CA SER A 197 2.55 6.53 16.77
C SER A 197 2.57 8.07 16.66
N PHE A 198 1.47 8.69 16.22
CA PHE A 198 1.29 10.14 16.27
C PHE A 198 1.38 10.68 17.70
N VAL A 199 0.62 10.11 18.64
CA VAL A 199 0.59 10.58 20.05
C VAL A 199 1.98 10.44 20.69
N GLN A 200 2.66 9.31 20.45
CA GLN A 200 4.01 9.08 20.94
C GLN A 200 5.00 10.11 20.39
N LEU A 201 4.96 10.35 19.08
CA LEU A 201 5.84 11.33 18.45
C LEU A 201 5.53 12.76 18.91
N PHE A 202 4.24 13.08 19.14
CA PHE A 202 3.80 14.39 19.59
C PHE A 202 4.39 14.71 20.97
N TRP A 203 4.30 13.76 21.90
CA TRP A 203 4.87 13.87 23.24
C TRP A 203 6.41 13.89 23.28
N GLN A 204 7.07 13.42 22.23
CA GLN A 204 8.53 13.52 22.12
C GLN A 204 9.02 14.88 21.59
N ILE A 205 8.13 15.67 20.98
CA ILE A 205 8.45 16.97 20.37
C ILE A 205 8.06 18.13 21.29
N PHE A 206 6.95 18.01 22.02
CA PHE A 206 6.39 19.01 22.91
C PHE A 206 6.36 18.50 24.35
#